data_AF-A0A1X7PXR6-F1
#
_entry.id   AF-A0A1X7PXR6-F1
#
_cell.length_a   1.000
_cell.length_b   1.000
_cell.length_c   1.000
_cell.angle_alpha   90.00
_cell.angle_beta   90.00
_cell.angle_gamma   90.00
#
_symmetry.space_group_name_H-M   'P 1'
#
loop_
_entity.id
_entity.type
_entity.pdbx_description
1 polymer ?
#
loop_
_entity_poly.entity_id
_entity_poly.type
_entity_poly.pdbx_seq_one_letter_code
_entity_poly.pdbx_strand_id
1 'polypeptide(L)'
;MLDYLDGLAQATSLERVWALHCDAMAGFGFDRLIYGYTRFGKPGALGDFEDAVFLSNHDAEYFNRFISQRMFLEAPILRWARDNTGACGWGALWGDPDSLTEGERRVVAFNRSMNVTAGYSISFPVPGPRSFGLISMSARPGLSQADVDVIWSRHGRSIEAMNNMAHLKIISLPQTPVRGRLSARQREVLEWVGDGKSNRDIALILGVSLPTVEKHLRLAREKLGVATTAQAVLKASFLNQIYLGSQNLTVL
;
A
#
# COMPACT_ATOMS: atom_id res chain seq x y z
N MET A 1 22.53 6.67 -3.29
CA MET A 1 21.66 6.23 -2.16
C MET A 1 21.26 7.40 -1.28
N LEU A 2 22.19 8.26 -0.84
CA LEU A 2 21.86 9.43 0.00
C LEU A 2 20.88 10.39 -0.70
N ASP A 3 21.13 10.79 -1.95
CA ASP A 3 20.22 11.67 -2.69
C ASP A 3 18.79 11.11 -2.82
N TYR A 4 18.68 9.78 -2.94
CA TYR A 4 17.38 9.10 -2.95
C TYR A 4 16.68 9.21 -1.59
N LEU A 5 17.41 8.99 -0.49
CA LEU A 5 16.85 9.10 0.87
C LEU A 5 16.45 10.54 1.19
N ASP A 6 17.24 11.53 0.77
CA ASP A 6 16.91 12.95 0.93
C ASP A 6 15.66 13.31 0.13
N GLY A 7 15.58 12.87 -1.13
CA GLY A 7 14.40 13.04 -1.97
C GLY A 7 13.15 12.40 -1.37
N LEU A 8 13.28 11.19 -0.82
CA LEU A 8 12.21 10.47 -0.14
C LEU A 8 11.76 11.18 1.15
N ALA A 9 12.70 11.69 1.94
CA ALA A 9 12.42 12.42 3.17
C ALA A 9 11.59 13.69 2.90
N GLN A 10 11.95 14.45 1.85
CA GLN A 10 11.29 15.70 1.47
C GLN A 10 9.97 15.51 0.71
N ALA A 11 9.68 14.32 0.20
CA ALA A 11 8.45 14.09 -0.56
C ALA A 11 7.19 14.30 0.30
N THR A 12 6.21 15.04 -0.21
CA THR A 12 4.94 15.33 0.48
C THR A 12 3.74 14.62 -0.14
N SER A 13 3.94 13.89 -1.24
CA SER A 13 2.90 13.16 -1.95
C SER A 13 3.31 11.73 -2.28
N LEU A 14 2.32 10.85 -2.40
CA LEU A 14 2.53 9.45 -2.68
C LEU A 14 3.08 9.24 -4.10
N GLU A 15 2.61 10.06 -5.04
CA GLU A 15 3.04 10.08 -6.43
C GLU A 15 4.54 10.39 -6.55
N ARG A 16 5.04 11.36 -5.77
CA ARG A 16 6.46 11.71 -5.79
C ARG A 16 7.33 10.61 -5.19
N VAL A 17 6.89 10.02 -4.08
CA VAL A 17 7.57 8.87 -3.46
C VAL A 17 7.65 7.71 -4.44
N TRP A 18 6.52 7.38 -5.09
CA TRP A 18 6.43 6.26 -6.00
C TRP A 18 7.32 6.45 -7.23
N ALA A 19 7.30 7.64 -7.84
CA ALA A 19 8.17 7.96 -8.99
C ALA A 19 9.66 7.82 -8.64
N LEU A 20 10.10 8.44 -7.54
CA LEU A 20 11.49 8.33 -7.06
C LEU A 20 11.90 6.88 -6.78
N HIS A 21 10.99 6.09 -6.23
CA HIS A 21 11.26 4.70 -5.89
C HIS A 21 11.36 3.81 -7.14
N CYS A 22 10.45 3.96 -8.09
CA CYS A 22 10.51 3.25 -9.37
C CYS A 22 11.80 3.56 -10.12
N ASP A 23 12.20 4.82 -10.23
CA ASP A 23 13.45 5.23 -10.89
C ASP A 23 14.68 4.59 -10.22
N ALA A 24 14.70 4.61 -8.88
CA ALA A 24 15.79 4.03 -8.11
C ALA A 24 15.91 2.51 -8.28
N MET A 25 14.77 1.79 -8.29
CA MET A 25 14.75 0.34 -8.50
C MET A 25 15.09 -0.05 -9.95
N ALA A 26 14.67 0.77 -10.92
CA ALA A 26 15.05 0.58 -12.33
C ALA A 26 16.57 0.66 -12.52
N GLY A 27 17.28 1.49 -11.74
CA GLY A 27 18.73 1.54 -11.70
C GLY A 27 19.42 0.21 -11.30
N PHE A 28 18.72 -0.66 -10.58
CA PHE A 28 19.18 -2.02 -10.25
C PHE A 28 18.66 -3.09 -11.24
N GLY A 29 17.85 -2.71 -12.23
CA GLY A 29 17.27 -3.63 -13.20
C GLY A 29 15.87 -4.11 -12.88
N PHE A 30 15.21 -3.55 -11.86
CA PHE A 30 13.80 -3.82 -11.54
C PHE A 30 12.91 -2.70 -12.08
N ASP A 31 12.27 -2.92 -13.22
CA ASP A 31 11.54 -1.89 -13.97
C ASP A 31 10.03 -1.91 -13.75
N ARG A 32 9.48 -2.99 -13.18
CA ARG A 32 8.05 -3.11 -12.88
C ARG A 32 7.84 -3.56 -11.43
N LEU A 33 7.23 -2.70 -10.64
CA LEU A 33 7.04 -2.84 -9.20
C LEU A 33 5.56 -2.89 -8.87
N ILE A 34 5.21 -3.67 -7.85
CA ILE A 34 3.90 -3.68 -7.21
C ILE A 34 4.09 -3.60 -5.71
N TYR A 35 3.51 -2.58 -5.09
CA TYR A 35 3.46 -2.41 -3.65
C TYR A 35 2.02 -2.62 -3.17
N GLY A 36 1.86 -3.33 -2.06
CA GLY A 36 0.61 -3.51 -1.35
C GLY A 36 0.79 -3.30 0.15
N TYR A 37 -0.09 -2.51 0.77
CA TYR A 37 -0.10 -2.32 2.21
C TYR A 37 -1.50 -2.18 2.77
N THR A 38 -1.76 -2.81 3.91
CA THR A 38 -2.99 -2.65 4.67
C THR A 38 -2.71 -2.59 6.17
N ARG A 39 -3.54 -1.84 6.90
CA ARG A 39 -3.63 -1.85 8.38
C ARG A 39 -4.92 -2.50 8.89
N PHE A 40 -5.78 -2.93 7.96
CA PHE A 40 -7.13 -3.43 8.21
C PHE A 40 -7.26 -4.90 7.83
N GLY A 41 -6.14 -5.61 7.79
CA GLY A 41 -6.07 -7.05 7.60
C GLY A 41 -6.80 -7.81 8.71
N LYS A 42 -7.12 -9.07 8.41
CA LYS A 42 -7.56 -10.06 9.40
C LYS A 42 -6.38 -10.97 9.70
N PRO A 43 -6.29 -11.59 10.89
CA PRO A 43 -5.28 -12.61 11.13
C PRO A 43 -5.29 -13.66 10.01
N GLY A 44 -4.15 -13.84 9.32
CA GLY A 44 -4.01 -14.77 8.20
C GLY A 44 -4.57 -14.32 6.84
N ALA A 45 -5.09 -13.08 6.71
CA ALA A 45 -5.64 -12.57 5.46
C ALA A 45 -5.45 -11.05 5.29
N LEU A 46 -5.37 -10.59 4.05
CA LEU A 46 -5.18 -9.16 3.71
C LEU A 46 -6.34 -8.24 4.09
N GLY A 47 -7.46 -8.77 4.60
CA GLY A 47 -8.63 -7.98 4.96
C GLY A 47 -9.42 -7.49 3.73
N ASP A 48 -10.09 -6.35 3.88
CA ASP A 48 -10.78 -5.72 2.74
C ASP A 48 -9.76 -5.05 1.82
N PHE A 49 -9.88 -5.31 0.53
CA PHE A 49 -8.98 -4.78 -0.48
C PHE A 49 -9.19 -3.29 -0.73
N GLU A 50 -10.39 -2.78 -0.46
CA GLU A 50 -10.69 -1.35 -0.54
C GLU A 50 -9.96 -0.52 0.51
N ASP A 51 -9.45 -1.19 1.55
CA ASP A 51 -8.73 -0.60 2.67
C ASP A 51 -7.21 -0.71 2.54
N ALA A 52 -6.75 -1.34 1.46
CA ALA A 52 -5.35 -1.50 1.14
C ALA A 52 -4.90 -0.45 0.13
N VAL A 53 -3.66 0.00 0.27
CA VAL A 53 -2.97 0.86 -0.69
C VAL A 53 -2.22 -0.02 -1.67
N PHE A 54 -2.51 0.17 -2.96
CA PHE A 54 -1.76 -0.42 -4.06
C PHE A 54 -1.07 0.65 -4.88
N LEU A 55 0.21 0.44 -5.13
CA LEU A 55 0.98 1.23 -6.09
C LEU A 55 1.60 0.27 -7.10
N SER A 56 1.58 0.67 -8.36
CA SER A 56 2.16 -0.11 -9.44
C SER A 56 2.63 0.81 -10.55
N ASN A 57 3.68 0.40 -11.25
CA ASN A 57 4.06 0.97 -12.55
C ASN A 57 4.02 -0.09 -13.67
N HIS A 58 3.39 -1.24 -13.44
CA HIS A 58 3.02 -2.16 -14.52
C HIS A 58 2.01 -1.52 -15.46
N ASP A 59 1.90 -2.04 -16.68
CA ASP A 59 0.86 -1.65 -17.62
C ASP A 59 -0.55 -1.94 -17.06
N ALA A 60 -1.53 -1.25 -17.64
CA ALA A 60 -2.91 -1.30 -17.18
C ALA A 60 -3.54 -2.70 -17.32
N GLU A 61 -3.12 -3.49 -18.33
CA GLU A 61 -3.65 -4.83 -18.55
C GLU A 61 -3.19 -5.76 -17.42
N TYR A 62 -1.90 -5.76 -17.11
CA TYR A 62 -1.34 -6.53 -16.01
C TYR A 62 -1.97 -6.11 -14.68
N PHE A 63 -2.06 -4.80 -14.40
CA PHE A 63 -2.64 -4.30 -13.16
C PHE A 63 -4.11 -4.72 -13.00
N ASN A 64 -4.92 -4.62 -14.05
CA ASN A 64 -6.32 -5.01 -14.00
C ASN A 64 -6.46 -6.51 -13.68
N ARG A 65 -5.77 -7.37 -14.43
CA ARG A 65 -5.86 -8.82 -14.25
C ARG A 65 -5.26 -9.30 -12.92
N PHE A 66 -4.10 -8.77 -12.54
CA PHE A 66 -3.39 -9.24 -11.36
C PHE A 66 -4.00 -8.69 -10.07
N ILE A 67 -4.24 -7.37 -10.01
CA ILE A 67 -4.67 -6.65 -8.81
C ILE A 67 -6.18 -6.50 -8.76
N SER A 68 -6.80 -5.91 -9.79
CA SER A 68 -8.23 -5.56 -9.74
C SER A 68 -9.14 -6.80 -9.73
N GLN A 69 -8.77 -7.84 -10.49
CA GLN A 69 -9.46 -9.14 -10.49
C GLN A 69 -8.98 -10.07 -9.37
N ARG A 70 -8.13 -9.57 -8.46
CA ARG A 70 -7.67 -10.27 -7.25
C ARG A 70 -6.91 -11.57 -7.45
N MET A 71 -6.31 -11.77 -8.62
CA MET A 71 -5.49 -12.95 -8.93
C MET A 71 -4.28 -13.08 -7.97
N PHE A 72 -3.73 -11.97 -7.47
CA PHE A 72 -2.63 -11.97 -6.51
C PHE A 72 -2.94 -12.73 -5.20
N LEU A 73 -4.22 -12.98 -4.86
CA LEU A 73 -4.61 -13.75 -3.67
C LEU A 73 -4.13 -15.21 -3.72
N GLU A 74 -3.96 -15.74 -4.93
CA GLU A 74 -3.45 -17.09 -5.20
C GLU A 74 -1.94 -17.08 -5.54
N ALA A 75 -1.25 -15.94 -5.41
CA ALA A 75 0.15 -15.85 -5.77
C ALA A 75 1.06 -16.58 -4.75
N PRO A 76 2.08 -17.33 -5.22
CA PRO A 76 3.04 -18.02 -4.32
C PRO A 76 3.69 -17.09 -3.29
N ILE A 77 3.99 -15.85 -3.71
CA ILE A 77 4.59 -14.86 -2.84
C ILE A 77 3.68 -14.49 -1.66
N LEU A 78 2.36 -14.47 -1.86
CA LEU A 78 1.45 -14.12 -0.78
C LEU A 78 1.38 -15.24 0.26
N ARG A 79 1.46 -16.50 -0.16
CA ARG A 79 1.59 -17.64 0.77
C ARG A 79 2.88 -17.52 1.56
N TRP A 80 4.02 -17.30 0.90
CA TRP A 80 5.32 -17.15 1.56
C TRP A 80 5.33 -15.98 2.56
N ALA A 81 4.82 -14.80 2.16
CA ALA A 81 4.86 -13.59 2.97
C ALA A 81 3.99 -13.64 4.24
N ARG A 82 3.07 -14.61 4.38
CA ARG A 82 2.29 -14.81 5.61
C ARG A 82 3.14 -15.26 6.79
N ASP A 83 4.16 -16.07 6.50
CA ASP A 83 4.99 -16.73 7.52
C ASP A 83 6.43 -16.17 7.53
N ASN A 84 6.73 -15.20 6.68
CA ASN A 84 8.08 -14.67 6.49
C ASN A 84 8.11 -13.15 6.45
N THR A 85 9.22 -12.59 6.93
CA THR A 85 9.58 -11.17 6.82
C THR A 85 10.97 -11.07 6.19
N GLY A 86 11.19 -10.07 5.34
CA GLY A 86 12.42 -9.89 4.58
C GLY A 86 12.24 -10.20 3.10
N ALA A 87 13.35 -10.45 2.41
CA ALA A 87 13.37 -10.62 0.96
C ALA A 87 13.35 -12.09 0.50
N CYS A 88 12.70 -12.35 -0.63
CA CYS A 88 12.66 -13.66 -1.29
C CYS A 88 12.77 -13.51 -2.81
N GLY A 89 13.70 -14.26 -3.40
CA GLY A 89 13.82 -14.39 -4.86
C GLY A 89 12.74 -15.33 -5.40
N TRP A 90 12.17 -15.00 -6.55
CA TRP A 90 11.05 -15.75 -7.10
C TRP A 90 11.40 -17.18 -7.53
N GLY A 91 12.68 -17.45 -7.80
CA GLY A 91 13.18 -18.81 -8.03
C GLY A 91 12.89 -19.77 -6.89
N ALA A 92 12.94 -19.29 -5.64
CA ALA A 92 12.60 -20.11 -4.47
C ALA A 92 11.09 -20.36 -4.31
N LEU A 93 10.25 -19.55 -4.96
CA LEU A 93 8.79 -19.61 -4.82
C LEU A 93 8.13 -20.49 -5.89
N TRP A 94 8.65 -20.47 -7.11
CA TRP A 94 8.05 -21.20 -8.24
C TRP A 94 9.08 -21.80 -9.20
N GLY A 95 10.33 -21.98 -8.75
CA GLY A 95 11.36 -22.71 -9.50
C GLY A 95 11.06 -24.21 -9.60
N ASP A 96 10.29 -24.76 -8.65
CA ASP A 96 9.76 -26.12 -8.65
C ASP A 96 8.24 -26.10 -8.91
N PRO A 97 7.77 -26.43 -10.12
CA PRO A 97 6.34 -26.44 -10.46
C PRO A 97 5.49 -27.44 -9.67
N ASP A 98 6.10 -28.51 -9.14
CA ASP A 98 5.40 -29.56 -8.39
C ASP A 98 5.05 -29.10 -6.97
N SER A 99 5.80 -28.12 -6.45
CA SER A 99 5.52 -27.48 -5.15
C SER A 99 4.33 -26.52 -5.16
N LEU A 100 3.79 -26.19 -6.35
CA LEU A 100 2.72 -25.21 -6.51
C LEU A 100 1.33 -25.86 -6.44
N THR A 101 0.39 -25.13 -5.84
CA THR A 101 -1.04 -25.40 -6.00
C THR A 101 -1.52 -25.06 -7.40
N GLU A 102 -2.70 -25.53 -7.77
CA GLU A 102 -3.29 -25.24 -9.08
C GLU A 102 -3.56 -23.75 -9.29
N GLY A 103 -3.94 -23.03 -8.23
CA GLY A 103 -4.09 -21.58 -8.26
C GLY A 103 -2.77 -20.86 -8.53
N GLU A 104 -1.74 -21.23 -7.78
CA GLU A 104 -0.39 -20.69 -7.94
C GLU A 104 0.17 -20.95 -9.35
N ARG A 105 -0.07 -22.14 -9.93
CA ARG A 105 0.32 -22.45 -11.31
C ARG A 105 -0.33 -21.51 -12.32
N ARG A 106 -1.62 -21.20 -12.17
CA ARG A 106 -2.31 -20.22 -13.04
C ARG A 106 -1.69 -18.83 -12.93
N VAL A 107 -1.37 -18.40 -11.70
CA VAL A 107 -0.72 -17.10 -11.47
C VAL A 107 0.65 -17.06 -12.15
N VAL A 108 1.48 -18.08 -11.97
CA VAL A 108 2.81 -18.16 -12.58
C VAL A 108 2.72 -18.20 -14.12
N ALA A 109 1.76 -18.94 -14.68
CA ALA A 109 1.53 -18.98 -16.12
C ALA A 109 1.12 -17.61 -16.68
N PHE A 110 0.21 -16.91 -15.99
CA PHE A 110 -0.17 -15.55 -16.35
C PHE A 110 1.02 -14.58 -16.29
N ASN A 111 1.79 -14.60 -15.20
CA ASN A 111 2.98 -13.75 -15.05
C ASN A 111 3.98 -13.99 -16.20
N ARG A 112 4.23 -15.26 -16.55
CA ARG A 112 5.08 -15.62 -17.71
C ARG A 112 4.53 -15.08 -19.03
N SER A 113 3.22 -15.17 -19.28
CA SER A 113 2.63 -14.61 -20.50
C SER A 113 2.78 -13.09 -20.63
N MET A 114 3.02 -12.40 -19.51
CA MET A 114 3.21 -10.95 -19.44
C MET A 114 4.68 -10.54 -19.21
N ASN A 115 5.64 -11.44 -19.45
CA ASN A 115 7.09 -11.22 -19.23
C ASN A 115 7.48 -10.82 -17.79
N VAL A 116 6.72 -11.33 -16.80
CA VAL A 116 7.04 -11.24 -15.37
C VAL A 116 7.57 -12.60 -14.93
N THR A 117 8.88 -12.81 -15.10
CA THR A 117 9.49 -14.15 -14.99
C THR A 117 10.52 -14.29 -13.87
N ALA A 118 11.22 -13.20 -13.54
CA ALA A 118 12.27 -13.15 -12.54
C ALA A 118 12.14 -11.88 -11.69
N GLY A 119 12.54 -11.96 -10.43
CA GLY A 119 12.36 -10.84 -9.51
C GLY A 119 12.60 -11.21 -8.05
N TYR A 120 12.40 -10.22 -7.20
CA TYR A 120 12.41 -10.35 -5.74
C TYR A 120 11.18 -9.69 -5.16
N SER A 121 10.76 -10.20 -4.01
CA SER A 121 9.74 -9.55 -3.21
C SER A 121 10.25 -9.35 -1.78
N ILE A 122 9.74 -8.33 -1.10
CA ILE A 122 10.06 -8.02 0.30
C ILE A 122 8.76 -7.94 1.09
N SER A 123 8.60 -8.85 2.05
CA SER A 123 7.57 -8.77 3.09
C SER A 123 8.08 -7.86 4.21
N PHE A 124 7.41 -6.73 4.43
CA PHE A 124 7.88 -5.70 5.34
C PHE A 124 7.64 -6.08 6.81
N PRO A 125 8.54 -5.70 7.74
CA PRO A 125 8.25 -5.78 9.16
C PRO A 125 7.09 -4.81 9.49
N VAL A 126 6.01 -5.36 10.04
CA VAL A 126 4.78 -4.61 10.33
C VAL A 126 4.46 -4.64 11.83
N PRO A 127 3.85 -3.57 12.39
CA PRO A 127 3.71 -3.40 13.84
C PRO A 127 2.69 -4.33 14.52
N GLY A 128 1.90 -5.10 13.77
CA GLY A 128 0.92 -5.99 14.37
C GLY A 128 0.17 -6.89 13.39
N PRO A 129 -0.63 -7.85 13.90
CA PRO A 129 -1.20 -8.95 13.13
C PRO A 129 -2.29 -8.57 12.12
N ARG A 130 -2.71 -7.29 12.12
CA ARG A 130 -3.66 -6.73 11.15
C ARG A 130 -2.99 -5.90 10.06
N SER A 131 -1.70 -5.66 10.20
CA SER A 131 -0.92 -4.99 9.17
C SER A 131 -0.26 -6.02 8.29
N PHE A 132 -0.19 -5.73 7.00
CA PHE A 132 0.57 -6.52 6.05
C PHE A 132 1.12 -5.57 4.98
N GLY A 133 2.39 -5.72 4.66
CA GLY A 133 3.06 -4.94 3.63
C GLY A 133 3.94 -5.83 2.78
N LEU A 134 3.82 -5.68 1.46
CA LEU A 134 4.61 -6.43 0.50
C LEU A 134 4.97 -5.53 -0.67
N ILE A 135 6.19 -5.65 -1.17
CA ILE A 135 6.57 -5.14 -2.48
C ILE A 135 7.13 -6.29 -3.32
N SER A 136 6.77 -6.30 -4.60
CA SER A 136 7.26 -7.23 -5.61
C SER A 136 7.93 -6.43 -6.70
N MET A 137 9.18 -6.76 -6.99
CA MET A 137 10.05 -6.08 -7.94
C MET A 137 10.37 -7.05 -9.07
N SER A 138 9.71 -6.87 -10.21
CA SER A 138 9.97 -7.63 -11.43
C SER A 138 11.24 -7.11 -12.08
N ALA A 139 12.11 -8.02 -12.48
CA ALA A 139 13.26 -7.68 -13.30
C ALA A 139 12.83 -7.32 -14.72
N ARG A 140 13.62 -6.46 -15.38
CA ARG A 140 13.42 -6.13 -16.79
C ARG A 140 13.42 -7.39 -17.68
N PRO A 141 12.67 -7.40 -18.78
CA PRO A 141 12.61 -8.56 -19.66
C PRO A 141 14.01 -8.93 -20.16
N GLY A 142 14.29 -10.23 -20.24
CA GLY A 142 15.57 -10.76 -20.67
C GLY A 142 16.56 -11.10 -19.53
N LEU A 143 16.30 -10.68 -18.29
CA LEU A 143 17.06 -11.19 -17.13
C LEU A 143 16.46 -12.50 -16.63
N SER A 144 17.32 -13.50 -16.43
CA SER A 144 16.96 -14.73 -15.74
C SER A 144 16.96 -14.53 -14.22
N GLN A 145 16.34 -15.45 -13.47
CA GLN A 145 16.41 -15.40 -12.01
C GLN A 145 17.87 -15.47 -11.50
N ALA A 146 18.74 -16.25 -12.17
CA ALA A 146 20.15 -16.33 -11.81
C ALA A 146 20.86 -14.97 -11.97
N ASP A 147 20.55 -14.21 -13.02
CA ASP A 147 21.09 -12.85 -13.20
C ASP A 147 20.62 -11.90 -12.09
N VAL A 148 19.33 -12.02 -11.71
CA VAL A 148 18.73 -11.23 -10.63
C VAL A 148 19.34 -11.60 -9.28
N ASP A 149 19.64 -12.88 -9.04
CA ASP A 149 20.30 -13.33 -7.82
C ASP A 149 21.74 -12.79 -7.72
N VAL A 150 22.45 -12.64 -8.85
CA VAL A 150 23.75 -11.94 -8.90
C VAL A 150 23.60 -10.47 -8.53
N ILE A 151 22.59 -9.77 -9.07
CA ILE A 151 22.29 -8.38 -8.68
C ILE A 151 22.01 -8.30 -7.18
N TRP A 152 21.20 -9.22 -6.66
CA TRP A 152 20.83 -9.28 -5.25
C TRP A 152 22.04 -9.55 -4.35
N SER A 153 22.96 -10.43 -4.75
CA SER A 153 24.19 -10.71 -3.98
C SER A 153 25.07 -9.47 -3.79
N ARG A 154 25.06 -8.54 -4.76
CA ARG A 154 25.86 -7.30 -4.73
C ARG A 154 25.14 -6.14 -4.06
N HIS A 155 23.84 -6.02 -4.27
CA HIS A 155 23.08 -4.81 -3.93
C HIS A 155 21.88 -5.05 -3.00
N GLY A 156 21.56 -6.31 -2.67
CA GLY A 156 20.35 -6.71 -1.94
C GLY A 156 20.14 -5.95 -0.64
N ARG A 157 21.19 -5.76 0.17
CA ARG A 157 21.12 -4.95 1.41
C ARG A 157 20.70 -3.50 1.15
N SER A 158 21.20 -2.88 0.07
CA SER A 158 20.84 -1.50 -0.29
C SER A 158 19.41 -1.42 -0.82
N ILE A 159 19.05 -2.36 -1.69
CA ILE A 159 17.68 -2.48 -2.24
C ILE A 159 16.67 -2.66 -1.09
N GLU A 160 16.92 -3.58 -0.17
CA GLU A 160 16.04 -3.85 0.97
C GLU A 160 15.93 -2.63 1.90
N ALA A 161 17.04 -1.95 2.20
CA ALA A 161 17.00 -0.71 2.99
C ALA A 161 16.16 0.39 2.30
N MET A 162 16.35 0.58 0.98
CA MET A 162 15.60 1.58 0.20
C MET A 162 14.10 1.28 0.14
N ASN A 163 13.72 0.00 0.02
CA ASN A 163 12.34 -0.45 0.05
C ASN A 163 11.70 -0.26 1.44
N ASN A 164 12.42 -0.58 2.52
CA ASN A 164 11.94 -0.32 3.88
C ASN A 164 11.72 1.18 4.14
N MET A 165 12.65 2.03 3.70
CA MET A 165 12.49 3.48 3.80
C MET A 165 11.30 3.99 2.99
N ALA A 166 11.13 3.49 1.75
CA ALA A 166 9.96 3.82 0.92
C ALA A 166 8.65 3.41 1.61
N HIS A 167 8.59 2.20 2.18
CA HIS A 167 7.46 1.73 2.95
C HIS A 167 7.12 2.68 4.11
N LEU A 168 8.11 3.01 4.94
CA LEU A 168 7.92 3.93 6.08
C LEU A 168 7.42 5.31 5.62
N LYS A 169 7.95 5.83 4.50
CA LYS A 169 7.48 7.08 3.94
C LYS A 169 6.05 6.98 3.42
N ILE A 170 5.71 5.95 2.66
CA ILE A 170 4.36 5.71 2.11
C ILE A 170 3.31 5.67 3.23
N ILE A 171 3.58 4.97 4.33
CA ILE A 171 2.61 4.82 5.43
C ILE A 171 2.51 6.06 6.33
N SER A 172 3.44 7.01 6.20
CA SER A 172 3.44 8.30 6.89
C SER A 172 2.65 9.39 6.13
N LEU A 173 2.42 9.19 4.83
CA LEU A 173 1.74 10.17 3.98
C LEU A 173 0.21 9.98 3.99
N PRO A 174 -0.57 11.03 3.65
CA PRO A 174 -2.01 10.92 3.45
C PRO A 174 -2.37 9.89 2.39
N GLN A 175 -3.16 8.88 2.77
CA GLN A 175 -3.61 7.83 1.88
C GLN A 175 -5.02 8.17 1.39
N THR A 176 -5.23 8.08 0.07
CA THR A 176 -6.57 8.21 -0.53
C THR A 176 -7.18 6.82 -0.65
N PRO A 177 -8.20 6.46 0.16
CA PRO A 177 -8.88 5.19 0.03
C PRO A 177 -9.70 5.15 -1.26
N VAL A 178 -10.04 3.94 -1.71
CA VAL A 178 -10.77 3.69 -2.97
C VAL A 178 -12.09 4.46 -3.03
N ARG A 179 -12.78 4.60 -1.90
CA ARG A 179 -14.06 5.33 -1.77
C ARG A 179 -13.92 6.85 -1.71
N GLY A 180 -12.71 7.38 -1.92
CA GLY A 180 -12.40 8.80 -2.01
C GLY A 180 -12.10 9.48 -0.67
N ARG A 181 -11.68 10.74 -0.76
CA ARG A 181 -11.25 11.55 0.40
C ARG A 181 -12.45 12.07 1.20
N LEU A 182 -12.27 12.19 2.51
CA LEU A 182 -13.18 12.96 3.35
C LEU A 182 -13.20 14.44 2.89
N SER A 183 -14.38 15.06 2.91
CA SER A 183 -14.48 16.51 2.72
C SER A 183 -13.93 17.24 3.94
N ALA A 184 -13.61 18.53 3.79
CA ALA A 184 -13.11 19.36 4.89
C ALA A 184 -14.03 19.29 6.13
N ARG A 185 -15.35 19.40 5.93
CA ARG A 185 -16.33 19.30 7.03
C ARG A 185 -16.45 17.90 7.62
N GLN A 186 -16.36 16.85 6.80
CA GLN A 186 -16.36 15.47 7.31
C GLN A 186 -15.13 15.19 8.19
N ARG A 187 -13.96 15.71 7.79
CA ARG A 187 -12.71 15.64 8.54
C ARG A 187 -12.84 16.39 9.86
N GLU A 188 -13.20 17.67 9.81
CA GLU A 188 -13.31 18.55 10.98
C GLU A 188 -14.27 17.99 12.04
N VAL A 189 -15.42 17.45 11.62
CA VAL A 189 -16.36 16.80 12.55
C VAL A 189 -15.74 15.54 13.18
N LEU A 190 -14.99 14.73 12.43
CA LEU A 190 -14.31 13.54 12.99
C LEU A 190 -13.16 13.90 13.92
N GLU A 191 -12.43 14.99 13.66
CA GLU A 191 -11.38 15.53 14.54
C GLU A 191 -11.97 15.91 15.89
N TRP A 192 -13.08 16.66 15.92
CA TRP A 192 -13.74 17.00 17.18
C TRP A 192 -14.27 15.78 17.94
N VAL A 193 -14.76 14.74 17.24
CA VAL A 193 -15.12 13.48 17.89
C VAL A 193 -13.88 12.78 18.45
N GLY A 194 -12.76 12.80 17.73
CA GLY A 194 -11.47 12.29 18.20
C GLY A 194 -10.97 13.00 19.47
N ASP A 195 -11.24 14.30 19.58
CA ASP A 195 -10.98 15.12 20.77
C ASP A 195 -12.00 14.90 21.91
N GLY A 196 -12.98 14.00 21.73
CA GLY A 196 -13.96 13.62 22.75
C GLY A 196 -15.16 14.56 22.87
N LYS A 197 -15.43 15.43 21.89
CA LYS A 197 -16.60 16.32 21.91
C LYS A 197 -17.90 15.57 21.60
N SER A 198 -18.99 15.98 22.27
CA SER A 198 -20.32 15.49 21.93
C SER A 198 -20.84 16.12 20.64
N ASN A 199 -21.76 15.46 19.93
CA ASN A 199 -22.35 16.04 18.71
C ASN A 199 -23.01 17.41 18.95
N ARG A 200 -23.52 17.66 20.17
CA ARG A 200 -24.10 18.96 20.55
C ARG A 200 -23.03 20.04 20.69
N ASP A 201 -21.90 19.71 21.32
CA ASP A 201 -20.77 20.64 21.41
C ASP A 201 -20.19 20.94 20.02
N ILE A 202 -20.08 19.92 19.16
CA ILE A 202 -19.63 20.10 17.77
C ILE A 202 -20.57 21.04 17.01
N ALA A 203 -21.89 20.84 17.16
CA ALA A 203 -22.88 21.71 16.52
C ALA A 203 -22.71 23.17 16.97
N LEU A 204 -22.47 23.40 18.26
CA LEU A 204 -22.19 24.72 18.82
C LEU A 204 -20.87 25.31 18.29
N ILE A 205 -19.79 24.53 18.29
CA ILE A 205 -18.45 24.93 17.83
C ILE A 205 -18.48 25.34 16.35
N LEU A 206 -19.17 24.55 15.52
CA LEU A 206 -19.22 24.76 14.07
C LEU A 206 -20.32 25.71 13.62
N GLY A 207 -21.21 26.16 14.52
CA GLY A 207 -22.35 27.01 14.19
C GLY A 207 -23.36 26.35 13.25
N VAL A 208 -23.58 25.04 13.39
CA VAL A 208 -24.51 24.24 12.56
C VAL A 208 -25.53 23.50 13.43
N SER A 209 -26.58 22.96 12.82
CA SER A 209 -27.55 22.14 13.55
C SER A 209 -26.99 20.76 13.93
N LEU A 210 -27.51 20.16 15.01
CA LEU A 210 -27.18 18.78 15.40
C LEU A 210 -27.44 17.77 14.25
N PRO A 211 -28.58 17.82 13.52
CA PRO A 211 -28.77 16.98 12.33
C PRO A 211 -27.71 17.17 11.25
N THR A 212 -27.14 18.37 11.09
CA THR A 212 -26.06 18.63 10.14
C THR A 212 -24.79 17.88 10.54
N VAL A 213 -24.42 17.88 11.82
CA VAL A 213 -23.28 17.11 12.34
C VAL A 213 -23.50 15.61 12.11
N GLU A 214 -24.68 15.10 12.43
CA GLU A 214 -25.04 13.69 12.23
C GLU A 214 -24.97 13.28 10.76
N LYS A 215 -25.42 14.15 9.85
CA LYS A 215 -25.28 13.94 8.40
C LYS A 215 -23.81 13.85 7.98
N HIS A 216 -22.94 14.75 8.46
CA HIS A 216 -21.51 14.69 8.14
C HIS A 216 -20.87 13.39 8.65
N LEU A 217 -21.18 12.98 9.88
CA LEU A 217 -20.70 11.71 10.45
C LEU A 217 -21.18 10.50 9.65
N ARG A 218 -22.46 10.47 9.26
CA ARG A 218 -23.01 9.38 8.43
C ARG A 218 -22.27 9.27 7.09
N LEU A 219 -22.11 10.38 6.38
CA LEU A 219 -21.42 10.39 5.09
C LEU A 219 -19.93 10.05 5.22
N ALA A 220 -19.29 10.43 6.34
CA ALA A 220 -17.91 10.05 6.63
C ALA A 220 -17.78 8.54 6.85
N ARG A 221 -18.70 7.94 7.62
CA ARG A 221 -18.78 6.48 7.83
C ARG A 221 -18.99 5.71 6.52
N GLU A 222 -19.88 6.19 5.66
CA GLU A 222 -20.13 5.61 4.34
C GLU A 222 -18.87 5.63 3.45
N LYS A 223 -18.20 6.78 3.37
CA LYS A 223 -16.92 6.92 2.64
C LYS A 223 -15.83 6.03 3.21
N LEU A 224 -15.74 5.91 4.53
CA LEU A 224 -14.74 5.06 5.17
C LEU A 224 -15.16 3.58 5.23
N GLY A 225 -16.36 3.21 4.78
CA GLY A 225 -16.85 1.84 4.81
C GLY A 225 -16.94 1.24 6.21
N VAL A 226 -17.34 2.03 7.21
CA VAL A 226 -17.42 1.59 8.61
C VAL A 226 -18.81 1.83 9.20
N ALA A 227 -19.16 1.05 10.22
CA ALA A 227 -20.48 1.12 10.84
C ALA A 227 -20.58 2.18 11.94
N THR A 228 -19.50 2.43 12.68
CA THR A 228 -19.50 3.30 13.86
C THR A 228 -18.60 4.52 13.70
N THR A 229 -18.90 5.59 14.44
CA THR A 229 -18.05 6.79 14.45
C THR A 229 -16.68 6.51 15.06
N ALA A 230 -16.61 5.65 16.09
CA ALA A 230 -15.34 5.25 16.68
C ALA A 230 -14.42 4.55 15.65
N GLN A 231 -14.99 3.66 14.84
CA GLN A 231 -14.27 3.04 13.72
C GLN A 231 -13.86 4.09 12.67
N ALA A 232 -14.71 5.08 12.38
CA ALA A 232 -14.41 6.14 11.43
C ALA A 232 -13.22 7.00 11.88
N VAL A 233 -13.17 7.40 13.15
CA VAL A 233 -12.02 8.13 13.71
C VAL A 233 -10.75 7.30 13.59
N LEU A 234 -10.77 6.03 14.04
CA LEU A 234 -9.61 5.15 13.98
C LEU A 234 -9.09 4.98 12.54
N LYS A 235 -9.99 4.71 11.59
CA LYS A 235 -9.64 4.49 10.19
C LYS A 235 -9.13 5.77 9.53
N ALA A 236 -9.74 6.91 9.80
CA ALA A 236 -9.28 8.20 9.29
C ALA A 236 -7.89 8.57 9.84
N SER A 237 -7.59 8.28 11.12
CA SER A 237 -6.26 8.47 11.70
C SER A 237 -5.21 7.63 10.98
N PHE A 238 -5.49 6.34 10.75
CA PHE A 238 -4.52 5.44 10.10
C PHE A 238 -4.28 5.74 8.62
N LEU A 239 -5.26 6.31 7.94
CA LEU A 239 -5.14 6.79 6.56
C LEU A 239 -4.49 8.18 6.49
N ASN A 240 -4.08 8.76 7.62
CA ASN A 240 -3.58 10.12 7.74
C ASN A 240 -4.53 11.13 7.05
N GLN A 241 -5.83 11.04 7.34
CA GLN A 241 -6.86 11.91 6.76
C GLN A 241 -7.45 12.93 7.73
N ILE A 242 -7.11 12.85 9.02
CA ILE A 242 -7.44 13.81 10.07
C ILE A 242 -6.14 14.28 10.75
N TYR A 243 -6.15 15.46 11.37
CA TYR A 243 -4.98 16.13 11.95
C TYR A 243 -3.87 16.47 10.94
N LEU A 244 -4.26 16.67 9.68
CA LEU A 244 -3.34 17.17 8.68
C LEU A 244 -3.05 18.64 8.99
N GLY A 245 -1.79 18.96 9.30
CA GLY A 245 -1.34 20.35 9.39
C GLY A 245 -1.75 21.09 8.12
N SER A 246 -2.16 22.36 8.27
CA SER A 246 -2.66 23.24 7.22
C SER A 246 -1.64 23.43 6.09
N GLN A 247 -1.41 22.41 5.28
CA GLN A 247 -0.71 22.57 4.02
C GLN A 247 -1.72 23.14 3.05
N ASN A 248 -1.52 24.42 2.75
CA ASN A 248 -2.16 25.16 1.67
C ASN A 248 -2.25 24.26 0.43
N LEU A 249 -3.40 23.63 0.23
CA LEU A 249 -3.81 23.11 -1.07
C LEU A 249 -4.02 24.33 -1.95
N THR A 250 -2.93 24.80 -2.54
CA THR A 250 -3.00 25.73 -3.66
C THR A 250 -3.66 24.94 -4.78
N VAL A 251 -4.91 25.29 -5.06
CA VAL A 251 -5.62 24.82 -6.25
C VAL A 251 -4.90 25.42 -7.44
N LEU A 252 -4.18 24.59 -8.20
CA LEU A 252 -3.87 24.77 -9.62
C LEU A 252 -3.94 23.40 -10.30
#